data_AF-A0A951G6H7-F1
#
_entry.id   AF-A0A951G6H7-F1
#
_cell.length_a   1.000
_cell.length_b   1.000
_cell.length_c   1.000
_cell.angle_alpha   90.00
_cell.angle_beta   90.00
_cell.angle_gamma   90.00
#
_symmetry.space_group_name_H-M   'P 1'
#
loop_
_entity.id
_entity.type
_entity.pdbx_description
1 polymer ?
#
loop_
_entity_poly.entity_id
_entity_poly.type
_entity_poly.pdbx_seq_one_letter_code
_entity_poly.pdbx_strand_id
1 'polypeptide(L)'
;MACAAATLMAGILTTSGAGRFAAVDAAVRSSATITVGESASATAVTVHPPPRLPERMVARVAAVPGVARAVGDIAFPVTAFDSQGRVLSARGADRTEAHGWSSAALTPYSLVAGHPPLDAEQVVLDARLADHDGLRVSEHVRIVTPAGGREFRISGIATSDGRGDPGQSALFFSDPAARQLGGASGQVNAVAVFSPPGVGSSALQSRSVGRWGRG
;
A
#
# COMPACT_ATOMS: atom_id res chain seq x y z
N MET A 1 25.86 -27.89 -5.88
CA MET A 1 24.74 -27.03 -5.42
C MET A 1 25.05 -25.61 -5.86
N ALA A 2 24.40 -25.14 -6.93
CA ALA A 2 24.54 -23.75 -7.38
C ALA A 2 23.48 -22.90 -6.69
N CYS A 3 23.91 -21.90 -5.91
CA CYS A 3 23.03 -20.86 -5.38
C CYS A 3 22.63 -19.92 -6.53
N ALA A 4 21.36 -19.95 -6.94
CA ALA A 4 20.82 -18.96 -7.86
C ALA A 4 20.79 -17.59 -7.15
N ALA A 5 21.66 -16.66 -7.59
CA ALA A 5 21.65 -15.29 -7.11
C ALA A 5 20.55 -14.49 -7.84
N ALA A 6 19.37 -14.42 -7.24
CA ALA A 6 18.31 -13.52 -7.72
C ALA A 6 18.67 -12.06 -7.36
N THR A 7 18.89 -11.22 -8.37
CA THR A 7 19.17 -9.79 -8.15
C THR A 7 17.88 -8.99 -8.26
N LEU A 8 17.51 -8.27 -7.20
CA LEU A 8 16.32 -7.42 -7.16
C LEU A 8 16.68 -5.98 -7.50
N MET A 9 16.19 -5.46 -8.63
CA MET A 9 16.31 -4.02 -8.94
C MET A 9 15.09 -3.26 -8.40
N ALA A 10 15.33 -2.15 -7.69
CA ALA A 10 14.29 -1.19 -7.30
C ALA A 10 14.25 -0.04 -8.31
N GLY A 11 13.06 0.34 -8.77
CA GLY A 11 12.84 1.46 -9.70
C GLY A 11 12.09 2.62 -9.05
N ILE A 12 12.36 3.85 -9.51
CA ILE A 12 11.58 5.04 -9.18
C ILE A 12 10.58 5.29 -10.31
N LEU A 13 9.28 5.28 -9.98
CA LEU A 13 8.21 5.63 -10.91
C LEU A 13 7.61 6.98 -10.52
N THR A 14 7.46 7.89 -11.47
CA THR A 14 6.62 9.09 -11.32
C THR A 14 5.16 8.67 -11.38
N THR A 15 4.38 9.00 -10.37
CA THR A 15 2.97 8.60 -10.28
C THR A 15 2.08 9.83 -10.34
N SER A 16 1.66 10.26 -11.53
CA SER A 16 0.64 11.31 -11.63
C SER A 16 -0.57 10.77 -12.39
N GLY A 17 -1.77 10.87 -11.81
CA GLY A 17 -3.01 10.80 -12.59
C GLY A 17 -4.22 10.13 -11.94
N ALA A 18 -4.07 8.96 -11.32
CA ALA A 18 -5.17 8.24 -10.64
C ALA A 18 -4.61 7.00 -9.93
N GLY A 19 -5.41 6.40 -9.05
CA GLY A 19 -5.12 5.11 -8.43
C GLY A 19 -4.37 5.21 -7.10
N ARG A 20 -3.61 4.16 -6.76
CA ARG A 20 -3.01 3.97 -5.43
C ARG A 20 -2.03 5.08 -4.98
N PHE A 21 -1.40 5.76 -5.93
CA PHE A 21 -0.36 6.76 -5.65
C PHE A 21 -0.75 8.13 -6.19
N ALA A 22 -2.06 8.41 -6.26
CA ALA A 22 -2.61 9.63 -6.86
C ALA A 22 -2.14 10.94 -6.21
N ALA A 23 -1.67 10.92 -4.96
CA ALA A 23 -1.13 12.08 -4.25
C ALA A 23 0.40 12.09 -4.13
N VAL A 24 1.10 11.18 -4.79
CA VAL A 24 2.53 10.93 -4.57
C VAL A 24 3.35 11.42 -5.75
N ASP A 25 4.47 12.11 -5.51
CA ASP A 25 5.32 12.63 -6.60
C ASP A 25 6.17 11.53 -7.26
N ALA A 26 6.65 10.58 -6.45
CA ALA A 26 7.39 9.42 -6.91
C ALA A 26 7.21 8.23 -5.96
N ALA A 27 7.29 7.01 -6.49
CA ALA A 27 7.25 5.78 -5.71
C ALA A 27 8.46 4.88 -6.02
N VAL A 28 9.12 4.39 -4.98
CA VAL A 28 10.12 3.32 -5.08
C VAL A 28 9.42 1.99 -4.89
N ARG A 29 9.58 1.08 -5.84
CA ARG A 29 9.05 -0.29 -5.75
C ARG A 29 10.09 -1.30 -6.18
N SER A 30 9.93 -2.53 -5.70
CA SER A 30 10.65 -3.64 -6.30
C SER A 30 10.22 -3.83 -7.75
N SER A 31 11.15 -4.18 -8.62
CA SER A 31 10.80 -4.78 -9.92
C SER A 31 9.96 -6.03 -9.66
N ALA A 32 8.83 -6.14 -10.37
CA ALA A 32 8.06 -7.37 -10.42
C ALA A 32 8.73 -8.41 -11.33
N THR A 33 9.67 -8.01 -12.17
CA THR A 33 10.44 -8.92 -13.03
C THR A 33 11.73 -9.32 -12.33
N ILE A 34 11.91 -10.63 -12.17
CA ILE A 34 13.16 -11.24 -11.74
C ILE A 34 13.77 -12.03 -12.89
N THR A 35 15.08 -12.14 -12.91
CA THR A 35 15.79 -12.99 -13.86
C THR A 35 16.18 -14.30 -13.18
N VAL A 36 15.81 -15.43 -13.78
CA VAL A 36 16.10 -16.78 -13.28
C VAL A 36 16.98 -17.51 -14.28
N GLY A 37 18.09 -18.07 -13.83
CA GLY A 37 19.10 -18.73 -14.66
C GLY A 37 20.36 -17.87 -14.85
N GLU A 38 21.37 -18.42 -15.51
CA GLU A 38 22.68 -17.79 -15.72
C GLU A 38 22.95 -17.52 -17.21
N SER A 39 23.64 -16.40 -17.49
CA SER A 39 24.15 -16.05 -18.82
C SER A 39 23.08 -16.10 -19.93
N ALA A 40 23.39 -16.69 -21.09
CA ALA A 40 22.51 -16.71 -22.27
C ALA A 40 21.19 -17.48 -22.07
N SER A 41 21.02 -18.21 -20.97
CA SER A 41 19.80 -18.96 -20.63
C SER A 41 18.94 -18.28 -19.57
N ALA A 42 19.30 -17.06 -19.17
CA ALA A 42 18.58 -16.28 -18.19
C ALA A 42 17.18 -15.90 -18.71
N THR A 43 16.14 -16.30 -17.97
CA THR A 43 14.74 -16.02 -18.32
C THR A 43 14.15 -14.97 -17.38
N ALA A 44 13.47 -13.98 -17.95
CA ALA A 44 12.71 -13.00 -17.18
C ALA A 44 11.36 -13.59 -16.76
N VAL A 45 11.07 -13.58 -15.46
CA VAL A 45 9.83 -14.05 -14.86
C VAL A 45 9.16 -12.90 -14.12
N THR A 46 7.87 -12.68 -14.37
CA THR A 46 7.07 -11.71 -13.61
C THR A 46 6.48 -12.37 -12.37
N VAL A 47 6.82 -11.83 -11.20
CA VAL A 47 6.39 -12.30 -9.88
C VAL A 47 5.13 -11.56 -9.46
N HIS A 48 4.12 -12.33 -9.03
CA HIS A 48 2.87 -11.80 -8.48
C HIS A 48 2.54 -12.45 -7.13
N PRO A 49 2.28 -11.67 -6.07
CA PRO A 49 2.46 -10.21 -6.01
C PRO A 49 3.95 -9.82 -6.13
N PRO A 50 4.27 -8.57 -6.51
CA PRO A 50 5.66 -8.11 -6.60
C PRO A 50 6.39 -8.29 -5.26
N PRO A 51 7.71 -8.52 -5.27
CA PRO A 51 8.49 -8.58 -4.05
C PRO A 51 8.37 -7.29 -3.23
N ARG A 52 8.37 -7.41 -1.90
CA ARG A 52 8.35 -6.25 -1.01
C ARG A 52 9.76 -5.69 -0.78
N LEU A 53 9.83 -4.41 -0.41
CA LEU A 53 11.06 -3.73 -0.02
C LEU A 53 11.28 -3.85 1.49
N PRO A 54 12.54 -3.92 1.97
CA PRO A 54 12.85 -3.78 3.39
C PRO A 54 12.36 -2.43 3.93
N GLU A 55 11.73 -2.42 5.10
CA GLU A 55 11.17 -1.19 5.71
C GLU A 55 12.23 -0.10 5.95
N ARG A 56 13.48 -0.49 6.21
CA ARG A 56 14.63 0.43 6.30
C ARG A 56 14.81 1.33 5.07
N MET A 57 14.23 0.96 3.92
CA MET A 57 14.25 1.78 2.71
C MET A 57 13.50 3.10 2.92
N VAL A 58 12.46 3.14 3.75
CA VAL A 58 11.70 4.37 4.05
C VAL A 58 12.64 5.43 4.63
N ALA A 59 13.43 5.08 5.64
CA ALA A 59 14.41 5.98 6.25
C ALA A 59 15.50 6.41 5.26
N ARG A 60 15.98 5.51 4.40
CA ARG A 60 16.99 5.85 3.39
C ARG A 60 16.46 6.82 2.34
N VAL A 61 15.21 6.65 1.91
CA VAL A 61 14.54 7.55 0.95
C VAL A 61 14.25 8.91 1.60
N ALA A 62 13.81 8.93 2.86
CA ALA A 62 13.59 10.18 3.61
C ALA A 62 14.88 11.02 3.76
N ALA A 63 16.05 10.38 3.79
CA ALA A 63 17.34 11.07 3.89
C ALA A 63 17.86 11.65 2.57
N VAL A 64 17.16 11.44 1.44
CA VAL A 64 17.57 12.00 0.15
C VAL A 64 17.29 13.51 0.12
N PRO A 65 18.28 14.37 -0.19
CA PRO A 65 18.06 15.81 -0.28
C PRO A 65 16.96 16.16 -1.29
N GLY A 66 15.96 16.93 -0.83
CA GLY A 66 14.80 17.31 -1.62
C GLY A 66 13.55 16.45 -1.38
N VAL A 67 13.64 15.37 -0.59
CA VAL A 67 12.47 14.64 -0.11
C VAL A 67 11.91 15.36 1.12
N ALA A 68 10.64 15.78 1.05
CA ALA A 68 9.94 16.37 2.20
C ALA A 68 9.41 15.29 3.15
N ARG A 69 8.90 14.19 2.58
CA ARG A 69 8.36 13.07 3.35
C ARG A 69 8.45 11.77 2.56
N ALA A 70 8.77 10.68 3.24
CA ALA A 70 8.67 9.32 2.70
C ALA A 70 7.69 8.49 3.52
N VAL A 71 6.87 7.66 2.87
CA VAL A 71 5.91 6.77 3.52
C VAL A 71 6.06 5.36 2.98
N GLY A 72 6.17 4.39 3.87
CA GLY A 72 6.09 2.98 3.51
C GLY A 72 4.64 2.59 3.23
N ASP A 73 4.38 2.06 2.04
CA ASP A 73 3.07 1.51 1.71
C ASP A 73 2.96 0.07 2.22
N ILE A 74 2.01 -0.20 3.12
CA ILE A 74 1.65 -1.56 3.51
C ILE A 74 0.32 -1.87 2.84
N ALA A 75 0.29 -2.91 2.01
CA ALA A 75 -0.91 -3.38 1.32
C ALA A 75 -0.96 -4.92 1.29
N PHE A 76 -2.16 -5.47 1.45
CA PHE A 76 -2.43 -6.91 1.38
C PHE A 76 -3.90 -7.19 1.07
N PRO A 77 -4.22 -8.31 0.40
CA PRO A 77 -5.60 -8.67 0.10
C PRO A 77 -6.36 -9.05 1.37
N VAL A 78 -7.65 -8.72 1.42
CA VAL A 78 -8.56 -9.12 2.51
C VAL A 78 -9.94 -9.46 1.98
N THR A 79 -10.72 -10.15 2.80
CA THR A 79 -12.16 -10.35 2.56
C THR A 79 -12.91 -9.92 3.82
N ALA A 80 -13.86 -9.01 3.65
CA ALA A 80 -14.72 -8.55 4.73
C ALA A 80 -16.11 -9.15 4.57
N PHE A 81 -16.77 -9.45 5.69
CA PHE A 81 -18.06 -10.14 5.73
C PHE A 81 -19.05 -9.36 6.59
N ASP A 82 -20.30 -9.33 6.15
CA ASP A 82 -21.41 -8.85 6.97
C ASP A 82 -21.79 -9.87 8.07
N SER A 83 -22.76 -9.49 8.90
CA SER A 83 -23.26 -10.35 9.99
C SER A 83 -23.96 -11.61 9.51
N GLN A 84 -24.38 -11.66 8.23
CA GLN A 84 -24.98 -12.82 7.58
C GLN A 84 -23.93 -13.70 6.87
N GLY A 85 -22.64 -13.36 6.94
CA GLY A 85 -21.55 -14.10 6.30
C GLY A 85 -21.43 -13.87 4.80
N ARG A 86 -22.08 -12.84 4.24
CA ARG A 86 -21.92 -12.44 2.84
C ARG A 86 -20.69 -11.56 2.70
N VAL A 87 -20.00 -11.71 1.57
CA VAL A 87 -18.83 -10.89 1.26
C VAL A 87 -19.26 -9.45 1.00
N LEU A 88 -18.66 -8.53 1.74
CA LEU A 88 -18.81 -7.10 1.52
C LEU A 88 -18.02 -6.69 0.28
N SER A 89 -18.64 -5.92 -0.60
CA SER A 89 -17.98 -5.36 -1.78
C SER A 89 -18.54 -3.98 -2.12
N ALA A 90 -17.66 -3.05 -2.47
CA ALA A 90 -18.07 -1.73 -2.93
C ALA A 90 -18.57 -1.81 -4.38
N ARG A 91 -19.54 -0.97 -4.74
CA ARG A 91 -20.03 -0.92 -6.12
C ARG A 91 -18.89 -0.59 -7.10
N GLY A 92 -18.72 -1.45 -8.10
CA GLY A 92 -17.68 -1.30 -9.12
C GLY A 92 -16.28 -1.78 -8.70
N ALA A 93 -16.11 -2.22 -7.44
CA ALA A 93 -14.88 -2.85 -6.99
C ALA A 93 -14.91 -4.36 -7.29
N ASP A 94 -13.80 -4.88 -7.81
CA ASP A 94 -13.57 -6.31 -8.03
C ASP A 94 -12.68 -6.94 -6.95
N ARG A 95 -12.09 -6.10 -6.09
CA ARG A 95 -11.22 -6.55 -5.01
C ARG A 95 -11.26 -5.63 -3.81
N THR A 96 -10.90 -6.19 -2.66
CA THR A 96 -10.76 -5.48 -1.40
C THR A 96 -9.32 -5.64 -0.90
N GLU A 97 -8.67 -4.52 -0.65
CA GLU A 97 -7.30 -4.48 -0.10
C GLU A 97 -7.30 -3.76 1.24
N ALA A 98 -6.47 -4.25 2.15
CA ALA A 98 -6.20 -3.62 3.42
C ALA A 98 -4.83 -2.96 3.42
N HIS A 99 -4.73 -1.89 4.21
CA HIS A 99 -3.55 -1.05 4.28
C HIS A 99 -3.23 -0.59 5.69
N GLY A 100 -2.00 -0.10 5.89
CA GLY A 100 -1.68 0.74 7.04
C GLY A 100 -2.32 2.11 6.90
N TRP A 101 -2.70 2.73 8.01
CA TRP A 101 -3.28 4.07 8.03
C TRP A 101 -2.36 5.12 7.40
N SER A 102 -1.03 4.98 7.54
CA SER A 102 -0.09 5.89 6.86
C SER A 102 -0.25 5.87 5.34
N SER A 103 -0.66 4.72 4.77
CA SER A 103 -0.89 4.58 3.34
C SER A 103 -2.10 5.36 2.83
N ALA A 104 -3.02 5.76 3.72
CA ALA A 104 -4.17 6.60 3.37
C ALA A 104 -3.76 7.97 2.79
N ALA A 105 -2.53 8.42 3.01
CA ALA A 105 -2.01 9.65 2.40
C ALA A 105 -1.58 9.49 0.93
N LEU A 106 -1.45 8.27 0.41
CA LEU A 106 -0.92 7.98 -0.94
C LEU A 106 -2.02 8.10 -2.01
N THR A 107 -3.21 7.63 -1.68
CA THR A 107 -4.47 7.99 -2.34
C THR A 107 -5.19 8.85 -1.33
N PRO A 108 -5.32 10.17 -1.49
CA PRO A 108 -5.54 11.11 -0.38
C PRO A 108 -6.91 10.92 0.29
N TYR A 109 -7.00 9.89 1.15
CA TYR A 109 -8.20 9.53 1.86
C TYR A 109 -8.39 10.51 3.01
N SER A 110 -9.60 11.04 3.14
CA SER A 110 -10.03 11.88 4.26
C SER A 110 -11.15 11.18 5.03
N LEU A 111 -11.16 11.36 6.35
CA LEU A 111 -12.24 10.83 7.20
C LEU A 111 -13.50 11.66 7.00
N VAL A 112 -14.61 10.97 6.74
CA VAL A 112 -15.97 11.56 6.70
C VAL A 112 -16.75 11.26 7.97
N ALA A 113 -16.34 10.24 8.73
CA ALA A 113 -16.90 9.91 10.03
C ALA A 113 -15.86 9.19 10.90
N GLY A 114 -15.97 9.35 12.22
CA GLY A 114 -15.13 8.66 13.20
C GLY A 114 -13.70 9.21 13.26
N HIS A 115 -12.74 8.33 13.50
CA HIS A 115 -11.34 8.67 13.71
C HIS A 115 -10.39 7.63 13.09
N PRO A 116 -9.07 7.91 12.96
CA PRO A 116 -8.09 6.92 12.59
C PRO A 116 -8.09 5.71 13.54
N PRO A 117 -7.64 4.52 13.11
CA PRO A 117 -7.57 3.36 13.98
C PRO A 117 -6.55 3.59 15.10
N LEU A 118 -7.01 3.57 16.35
CA LEU A 118 -6.20 3.87 17.54
C LEU A 118 -5.48 2.63 18.11
N ASP A 119 -5.96 1.44 17.78
CA ASP A 119 -5.41 0.17 18.26
C ASP A 119 -5.43 -0.90 17.15
N ALA A 120 -5.14 -2.15 17.51
CA ALA A 120 -5.05 -3.28 16.59
C ALA A 120 -6.39 -3.94 16.24
N GLU A 121 -7.47 -3.53 16.91
CA GLU A 121 -8.82 -4.11 16.76
C GLU A 121 -9.77 -3.17 16.01
N GLN A 122 -9.23 -2.05 15.54
CA GLN A 122 -9.97 -1.03 14.83
C GLN A 122 -9.64 -1.03 13.33
N VAL A 123 -10.66 -0.73 12.54
CA VAL A 123 -10.56 -0.58 11.09
C VAL A 123 -11.28 0.68 10.63
N VAL A 124 -10.75 1.33 9.60
CA VAL A 124 -11.45 2.38 8.84
C VAL A 124 -11.84 1.81 7.49
N LEU A 125 -13.09 2.02 7.07
CA LEU A 125 -13.61 1.51 5.80
C LEU A 125 -13.64 2.60 4.72
N ASP A 126 -13.44 2.22 3.45
CA ASP A 126 -13.80 3.05 2.30
C ASP A 126 -15.31 3.34 2.33
N ALA A 127 -15.68 4.61 2.13
CA ALA A 127 -17.07 5.06 2.11
C ALA A 127 -17.93 4.25 1.12
N ARG A 128 -17.39 3.86 -0.05
CA ARG A 128 -18.13 3.06 -1.03
C ARG A 128 -18.48 1.65 -0.52
N LEU A 129 -17.66 1.09 0.37
CA LEU A 129 -17.93 -0.20 1.00
C LEU A 129 -18.96 -0.04 2.12
N ALA A 130 -18.80 1.00 2.93
CA ALA A 130 -19.71 1.28 4.04
C ALA A 130 -21.13 1.59 3.54
N ASP A 131 -21.25 2.43 2.51
CA ASP A 131 -22.54 2.85 1.94
C ASP A 131 -23.29 1.69 1.27
N HIS A 132 -22.57 0.75 0.65
CA HIS A 132 -23.18 -0.38 -0.07
C HIS A 132 -23.95 -1.31 0.88
N ASP A 133 -23.41 -1.55 2.07
CA ASP A 133 -23.98 -2.48 3.06
C ASP A 133 -24.51 -1.77 4.32
N GLY A 134 -24.56 -0.44 4.32
CA GLY A 134 -25.12 0.37 5.40
C GLY A 134 -24.31 0.35 6.71
N LEU A 135 -22.99 0.10 6.63
CA LEU A 135 -22.10 -0.05 7.77
C LEU A 135 -21.81 1.30 8.45
N ARG A 136 -21.71 1.30 9.78
CA ARG A 136 -21.53 2.51 10.59
C ARG A 136 -20.35 2.39 11.54
N VAL A 137 -19.83 3.55 11.97
CA VAL A 137 -18.84 3.63 13.03
C VAL A 137 -19.39 2.98 14.31
N SER A 138 -18.52 2.29 15.05
CA SER A 138 -18.78 1.46 16.24
C SER A 138 -19.37 0.08 15.96
N GLU A 139 -19.83 -0.22 14.75
CA GLU A 139 -20.23 -1.59 14.38
C GLU A 139 -19.01 -2.50 14.22
N HIS A 140 -19.25 -3.80 14.16
CA HIS A 140 -18.22 -4.81 13.96
C HIS A 140 -18.34 -5.44 12.58
N VAL A 141 -17.19 -5.72 11.98
CA VAL A 141 -17.07 -6.42 10.70
C VAL A 141 -16.10 -7.58 10.86
N ARG A 142 -16.46 -8.75 10.32
CA ARG A 142 -15.53 -9.88 10.30
C ARG A 142 -14.64 -9.75 9.07
N ILE A 143 -13.32 -9.79 9.28
CA ILE A 143 -12.34 -9.62 8.22
C ILE A 143 -11.38 -10.81 8.26
N VAL A 144 -11.21 -11.44 7.10
CA VAL A 144 -10.21 -12.47 6.83
C VAL A 144 -9.01 -11.82 6.17
N THR A 145 -7.85 -12.00 6.80
CA THR A 145 -6.54 -11.48 6.39
C THR A 145 -5.57 -12.65 6.19
N PRO A 146 -4.35 -12.43 5.65
CA PRO A 146 -3.31 -13.45 5.63
C PRO A 146 -2.99 -14.06 7.01
N ALA A 147 -3.17 -13.30 8.10
CA ALA A 147 -2.99 -13.78 9.46
C ALA A 147 -4.20 -14.53 10.06
N GLY A 148 -5.29 -14.68 9.30
CA GLY A 148 -6.52 -15.33 9.73
C GLY A 148 -7.72 -14.38 9.84
N GLY A 149 -8.85 -14.94 10.28
CA GLY A 149 -10.14 -14.24 10.37
C GLY A 149 -10.51 -13.83 11.79
N ARG A 150 -10.83 -12.55 12.00
CA ARG A 150 -11.28 -11.99 13.28
C ARG A 150 -12.25 -10.83 13.08
N GLU A 151 -12.93 -10.41 14.14
CA GLU A 151 -13.77 -9.23 14.14
C GLU A 151 -12.96 -7.97 14.43
N PHE A 152 -13.38 -6.87 13.82
CA PHE A 152 -12.82 -5.54 14.03
C PHE A 152 -13.94 -4.53 14.21
N ARG A 153 -13.71 -3.55 15.08
CA ARG A 153 -14.62 -2.42 15.25
C ARG A 153 -14.34 -1.36 14.20
N ILE A 154 -15.39 -0.87 13.53
CA ILE A 154 -15.31 0.24 12.60
C ILE A 154 -15.04 1.51 13.41
N SER A 155 -13.83 2.05 13.31
CA SER A 155 -13.40 3.28 13.97
C SER A 155 -13.69 4.53 13.14
N GLY A 156 -13.81 4.38 11.83
CA GLY A 156 -14.06 5.49 10.92
C GLY A 156 -14.45 5.05 9.53
N ILE A 157 -14.88 6.02 8.73
CA ILE A 157 -15.20 5.88 7.31
C ILE A 157 -14.42 6.95 6.57
N ALA A 158 -13.75 6.59 5.49
CA ALA A 158 -12.90 7.49 4.70
C ALA A 158 -13.22 7.45 3.20
N THR A 159 -13.06 8.58 2.54
CA THR A 159 -13.25 8.74 1.08
C THR A 159 -11.97 9.24 0.43
N SER A 160 -11.71 8.78 -0.80
CA SER A 160 -10.65 9.33 -1.66
C SER A 160 -11.17 10.38 -2.66
N ASP A 161 -12.46 10.75 -2.57
CA ASP A 161 -13.15 11.64 -3.51
C ASP A 161 -12.95 11.24 -4.98
N GLY A 162 -12.99 9.93 -5.24
CA GLY A 162 -12.84 9.36 -6.58
C GLY A 162 -11.42 9.34 -7.13
N ARG A 163 -10.40 9.72 -6.35
CA ARG A 163 -8.98 9.70 -6.79
C ARG A 163 -8.33 8.32 -6.72
N GLY A 164 -8.94 7.40 -5.96
CA GLY A 164 -8.48 6.02 -5.82
C GLY A 164 -8.69 5.16 -7.07
N ASP A 165 -8.29 3.89 -6.97
CA ASP A 165 -8.59 2.90 -7.99
C ASP A 165 -10.08 2.50 -7.88
N PRO A 166 -10.90 2.71 -8.92
CA PRO A 166 -12.32 2.39 -8.87
C PRO A 166 -12.57 0.89 -8.66
N GLY A 167 -11.69 0.02 -9.14
CA GLY A 167 -11.78 -1.44 -8.97
C GLY A 167 -11.40 -1.92 -7.57
N GLN A 168 -10.80 -1.07 -6.74
CA GLN A 168 -10.34 -1.45 -5.40
C GLN A 168 -11.20 -0.82 -4.31
N SER A 169 -11.72 -1.60 -3.38
CA SER A 169 -12.20 -1.10 -2.08
C SER A 169 -11.07 -1.15 -1.05
N ALA A 170 -10.99 -0.16 -0.16
CA ALA A 170 -9.92 -0.03 0.82
C ALA A 170 -10.39 -0.24 2.27
N LEU A 171 -9.59 -0.95 3.05
CA LEU A 171 -9.68 -0.98 4.51
C LEU A 171 -8.35 -0.47 5.09
N PHE A 172 -8.41 0.27 6.20
CA PHE A 172 -7.21 0.78 6.85
C PHE A 172 -7.15 0.36 8.31
N PHE A 173 -6.01 -0.20 8.69
CA PHE A 173 -5.67 -0.57 10.06
C PHE A 173 -4.55 0.33 10.58
N SER A 174 -4.29 0.33 11.88
CA SER A 174 -3.06 0.96 12.39
C SER A 174 -1.83 0.29 11.75
N ASP A 175 -0.77 1.05 11.48
CA ASP A 175 0.41 0.49 10.78
C ASP A 175 1.01 -0.74 11.47
N PRO A 176 1.10 -0.81 12.82
CA PRO A 176 1.55 -2.03 13.49
C PRO A 176 0.63 -3.23 13.21
N ALA A 177 -0.69 -3.03 13.25
CA ALA A 177 -1.66 -4.08 12.96
C ALA A 177 -1.60 -4.52 11.50
N ALA A 178 -1.52 -3.58 10.55
CA ALA A 178 -1.39 -3.88 9.13
C ALA A 178 -0.15 -4.75 8.83
N ARG A 179 1.00 -4.50 9.48
CA ARG A 179 2.20 -5.35 9.34
C ARG A 179 1.95 -6.78 9.81
N GLN A 180 1.26 -6.96 10.94
CA GLN A 180 0.95 -8.27 11.50
C GLN A 180 -0.06 -9.01 10.62
N LEU A 181 -1.18 -8.36 10.28
CA LEU A 181 -2.28 -8.94 9.50
C LEU A 181 -1.84 -9.32 8.08
N GLY A 182 -1.00 -8.49 7.46
CA GLY A 182 -0.50 -8.70 6.10
C GLY A 182 0.73 -9.61 5.99
N GLY A 183 1.24 -10.16 7.10
CA GLY A 183 2.46 -10.98 7.12
C GLY A 183 3.71 -10.22 6.66
N ALA A 184 3.75 -8.90 6.86
CA ALA A 184 4.73 -7.98 6.26
C ALA A 184 5.73 -7.45 7.29
N SER A 185 6.10 -8.25 8.30
CA SER A 185 7.01 -7.79 9.36
C SER A 185 8.35 -7.30 8.77
N GLY A 186 8.67 -6.03 8.98
CA GLY A 186 9.88 -5.37 8.46
C GLY A 186 9.90 -5.14 6.94
N GLN A 187 8.77 -5.21 6.25
CA GLN A 187 8.67 -5.03 4.79
C GLN A 187 7.53 -4.10 4.38
N VAL A 188 7.69 -3.43 3.23
CA VAL A 188 6.70 -2.53 2.62
C VAL A 188 6.54 -2.82 1.14
N ASN A 189 5.34 -2.65 0.59
CA ASN A 189 5.03 -2.86 -0.82
C ASN A 189 5.65 -1.80 -1.72
N ALA A 190 5.78 -0.57 -1.20
CA ALA A 190 6.40 0.56 -1.87
C ALA A 190 6.93 1.59 -0.87
N VAL A 191 7.75 2.52 -1.32
CA VAL A 191 8.05 3.77 -0.60
C VAL A 191 7.56 4.94 -1.43
N ALA A 192 6.52 5.61 -0.95
CA ALA A 192 5.99 6.83 -1.55
C ALA A 192 6.81 8.05 -1.11
N VAL A 193 7.04 8.98 -2.04
CA VAL A 193 7.85 10.18 -1.86
C VAL A 193 6.99 11.41 -2.13
N PHE A 194 7.05 12.35 -1.19
CA PHE A 194 6.45 13.68 -1.30
C PHE A 194 7.57 14.71 -1.32
N SER A 195 7.46 15.67 -2.23
CA SER A 195 8.39 16.77 -2.45
C SER A 195 7.91 18.02 -1.71
N PRO A 196 8.79 18.98 -1.42
CA PRO A 196 8.37 20.30 -0.98
C PRO A 196 7.46 20.97 -2.03
N PRO A 197 6.54 21.86 -1.61
CA PRO A 197 5.73 22.64 -2.53
C PRO A 197 6.60 23.35 -3.59
N GLY A 198 6.23 23.26 -4.86
CA GLY A 198 6.92 23.94 -5.96
C GLY A 198 8.11 23.17 -6.58
N VAL A 199 8.48 22.00 -6.05
CA VAL A 199 9.47 21.10 -6.68
C VAL A 199 8.73 20.04 -7.48
N GLY A 200 8.66 20.20 -8.80
CA GLY A 200 8.07 19.21 -9.69
C GLY A 200 8.87 17.90 -9.73
N SER A 201 8.19 16.81 -10.10
CA SER A 201 8.68 15.42 -10.12
C SER A 201 10.01 15.22 -10.88
N SER A 202 10.33 16.11 -11.83
CA SER A 202 11.55 16.08 -12.65
C SER A 202 12.83 16.40 -11.87
N ALA A 203 12.77 17.20 -10.81
CA ALA A 203 13.97 17.60 -10.04
C ALA A 203 14.50 16.48 -9.12
N LEU A 204 13.66 15.54 -8.71
CA LEU A 204 14.06 14.39 -7.89
C LEU A 204 14.81 13.34 -8.72
N GLN A 205 14.41 13.13 -9.98
CA GLN A 205 15.05 12.16 -10.89
C GLN A 205 16.54 12.45 -11.12
N SER A 206 16.91 13.71 -11.31
CA SER A 206 18.31 14.10 -11.59
C SER A 206 19.26 13.87 -10.40
N ARG A 207 18.71 13.77 -9.17
CA ARG A 207 19.51 13.64 -7.93
C ARG A 207 19.64 12.18 -7.46
N SER A 208 18.74 11.30 -7.87
CA SER A 208 18.72 9.89 -7.44
C SER A 208 19.45 8.92 -8.38
N VAL A 209 19.56 9.20 -9.69
CA VAL A 209 20.22 8.29 -10.65
C VAL A 209 21.70 8.02 -10.32
N GLY A 210 22.37 8.88 -9.55
CA GLY A 210 23.78 8.70 -9.19
C GLY A 210 24.06 7.72 -8.04
N ARG A 211 23.09 7.32 -7.21
CA ARG A 211 23.40 6.69 -5.89
C ARG A 211 22.93 5.25 -5.70
N TRP A 212 22.00 4.74 -6.50
CA TRP A 212 21.30 3.47 -6.21
C TRP A 212 21.66 2.30 -7.14
N GLY A 213 22.64 2.49 -8.03
CA GLY A 213 23.12 1.46 -8.96
C GLY A 213 24.31 0.62 -8.47
N ARG A 214 24.84 0.83 -7.26
CA ARG A 214 25.93 0.02 -6.69
C ARG A 214 25.76 -0.13 -5.17
N GLY A 215 25.53 -1.36 -4.74
CA GLY A 215 25.45 -1.76 -3.34
C GLY A 215 25.00 -3.21 -3.24
#